data_AF-A0A2M7PSN9-F1
#
_entry.id   AF-A0A2M7PSN9-F1
#
_cell.length_a   1.000
_cell.length_b   1.000
_cell.length_c   1.000
_cell.angle_alpha   90.00
_cell.angle_beta   90.00
_cell.angle_gamma   90.00
#
_symmetry.space_group_name_H-M   'P 1'
#
loop_
_entity.id
_entity.type
_entity.pdbx_description
1 polymer ?
#
loop_
_entity_poly.entity_id
_entity_poly.type
_entity_poly.pdbx_seq_one_letter_code
_entity_poly.pdbx_strand_id
1 'polypeptide(L)'
;MKKIWKEQYAVNWDDISLDGKLSLTGLNIMLQRAATYHAEHLGFGFTQTSVYNASWVLFRINLELIRMPEWCDQVVVETWPRV
;
A
#
# COMPACT_ATOMS: atom_id res chain seq x y z
N MET A 1 -1.56 9.91 -17.16
CA MET A 1 -1.11 8.94 -16.14
C MET A 1 -0.26 9.65 -15.09
N LYS A 2 -0.45 9.33 -13.81
CA LYS A 2 0.32 9.95 -12.71
C LYS A 2 1.52 9.05 -12.40
N LYS A 3 2.75 9.58 -12.47
CA LYS A 3 3.98 8.82 -12.18
C LYS A 3 4.16 8.51 -10.71
N ILE A 4 3.75 9.42 -9.83
CA ILE A 4 3.72 9.22 -8.37
C ILE A 4 2.26 9.22 -7.95
N TRP A 5 1.88 8.18 -7.21
CA TRP A 5 0.56 8.06 -6.60
C TRP A 5 0.64 8.42 -5.12
N LYS A 6 -0.42 9.06 -4.60
CA LYS A 6 -0.52 9.43 -3.19
C LYS A 6 -1.89 9.05 -2.68
N GLU A 7 -1.91 8.34 -1.56
CA GLU A 7 -3.13 7.99 -0.81
C GLU A 7 -3.02 8.53 0.61
N GLN A 8 -4.12 9.04 1.13
CA GLN A 8 -4.20 9.49 2.51
C GLN A 8 -5.02 8.48 3.31
N TYR A 9 -4.47 8.02 4.42
CA TYR A 9 -5.12 7.09 5.34
C TYR A 9 -5.16 7.67 6.74
N ALA A 10 -6.27 7.46 7.42
CA ALA A 10 -6.34 7.56 8.87
C ALA A 10 -6.00 6.19 9.46
N VAL A 11 -5.12 6.15 10.47
CA VAL A 11 -4.87 4.90 11.22
C VAL A 11 -6.08 4.62 12.11
N ASN A 12 -6.84 3.59 11.76
CA ASN A 12 -8.05 3.21 12.47
C ASN A 12 -7.79 2.18 13.57
N TRP A 13 -8.78 1.99 14.43
CA TRP A 13 -8.70 1.08 15.59
C TRP A 13 -8.56 -0.39 15.19
N ASP A 14 -8.96 -0.76 13.98
CA ASP A 14 -8.86 -2.11 13.42
C ASP A 14 -7.51 -2.38 12.74
N ASP A 15 -6.71 -1.35 12.52
CA ASP A 15 -5.37 -1.46 11.92
C ASP A 15 -4.25 -1.60 12.99
N ILE A 16 -4.55 -1.33 14.26
CA ILE A 16 -3.55 -1.23 15.33
C ILE A 16 -3.32 -2.54 16.09
N SER A 17 -2.14 -2.64 16.70
CA SER A 17 -1.77 -3.68 17.67
C SER A 17 -2.13 -3.26 19.10
N LEU A 18 -1.95 -4.16 20.07
CA LEU A 18 -2.26 -3.93 21.49
C LEU A 18 -1.49 -2.74 22.11
N ASP A 19 -0.37 -2.33 21.50
CA ASP A 19 0.44 -1.19 21.92
C ASP A 19 -0.05 0.16 21.35
N GLY A 20 -1.19 0.17 20.65
CA GLY A 20 -1.78 1.38 20.07
C GLY A 20 -1.13 1.85 18.77
N LYS A 21 -0.14 1.11 18.25
CA LYS A 21 0.57 1.43 17.01
C LYS A 21 0.02 0.62 15.84
N LEU A 22 0.19 1.14 14.64
CA LEU A 22 -0.16 0.45 13.40
C LEU A 22 0.48 -0.94 13.37
N SER A 23 -0.32 -1.97 13.19
CA SER A 23 0.18 -3.34 13.07
C SER A 23 0.97 -3.50 11.77
N LEU A 24 1.90 -4.46 11.74
CA LEU A 24 2.59 -4.81 10.49
C LEU A 24 1.62 -5.25 9.39
N THR A 25 0.52 -5.90 9.76
CA THR A 25 -0.56 -6.27 8.84
C THR A 25 -1.25 -5.04 8.27
N GLY A 26 -1.65 -4.09 9.12
CA GLY A 26 -2.28 -2.83 8.71
C GLY A 26 -1.37 -2.02 7.78
N LEU A 27 -0.08 -1.87 8.15
CA LEU A 27 0.93 -1.25 7.32
C LEU A 27 1.03 -1.93 5.95
N ASN A 28 1.15 -3.26 5.92
CA ASN A 28 1.27 -4.02 4.68
C ASN A 28 0.04 -3.87 3.77
N ILE A 29 -1.17 -3.85 4.36
CA ILE A 29 -2.41 -3.63 3.62
C ILE A 29 -2.44 -2.22 3.01
N MET A 30 -2.09 -1.18 3.78
CA MET A 30 -2.05 0.20 3.28
C MET A 30 -1.07 0.34 2.09
N LEU A 31 0.13 -0.20 2.23
CA LEU A 31 1.16 -0.15 1.18
C LEU A 31 0.73 -0.89 -0.09
N GLN A 32 0.24 -2.13 0.05
CA GLN A 32 -0.19 -2.93 -1.10
C GLN A 32 -1.44 -2.36 -1.78
N ARG A 33 -2.38 -1.79 -1.02
CA ARG A 33 -3.59 -1.16 -1.57
C ARG A 33 -3.23 0.05 -2.43
N ALA A 34 -2.37 0.94 -1.94
CA ALA A 34 -1.88 2.07 -2.72
C ALA A 34 -1.14 1.62 -3.99
N ALA A 35 -0.28 0.60 -3.89
CA ALA A 35 0.43 0.03 -5.05
C ALA A 35 -0.53 -0.59 -6.07
N THR A 36 -1.59 -1.26 -5.61
CA THR A 36 -2.61 -1.88 -6.45
C THR A 36 -3.38 -0.81 -7.23
N TYR A 37 -3.89 0.21 -6.54
CA TYR A 37 -4.61 1.31 -7.21
C TYR A 37 -3.71 2.09 -8.17
N HIS A 38 -2.43 2.25 -7.83
CA HIS A 38 -1.49 2.87 -8.77
C HIS A 38 -1.28 2.01 -10.01
N ALA A 39 -1.12 0.70 -9.87
CA ALA A 39 -0.98 -0.22 -11.00
C ALA A 39 -2.23 -0.21 -11.90
N GLU A 40 -3.42 -0.25 -11.31
CA GLU A 40 -4.70 -0.09 -12.03
C GLU A 40 -4.74 1.24 -12.81
N HIS A 41 -4.37 2.35 -12.18
CA HIS A 41 -4.31 3.68 -12.82
C HIS A 41 -3.31 3.76 -13.97
N LEU A 42 -2.23 2.98 -13.92
CA LEU A 42 -1.23 2.89 -14.98
C LEU A 42 -1.61 1.90 -16.09
N GLY A 43 -2.70 1.15 -15.95
CA GLY A 43 -3.11 0.14 -16.91
C GLY A 43 -2.31 -1.16 -16.84
N PHE A 44 -1.62 -1.41 -15.72
CA PHE A 44 -0.88 -2.64 -15.45
C PHE A 44 -1.42 -3.36 -14.21
N GLY A 45 -2.64 -3.02 -13.78
CA GLY A 45 -3.30 -3.65 -12.65
C GLY A 45 -3.87 -5.02 -12.99
N PHE A 46 -4.50 -5.64 -12.00
CA PHE A 46 -5.16 -6.92 -12.16
C PHE A 46 -6.25 -6.89 -13.23
N THR A 47 -6.98 -5.77 -13.35
CA THR A 47 -8.01 -5.61 -14.39
C THR A 47 -7.45 -5.83 -15.79
N GLN A 48 -6.23 -5.36 -16.06
CA GLN A 48 -5.59 -5.54 -17.37
C GLN A 48 -4.88 -6.89 -17.50
N THR A 49 -4.17 -7.36 -16.47
CA THR A 49 -3.40 -8.62 -16.57
C THR A 49 -4.30 -9.84 -16.62
N SER A 50 -5.45 -9.82 -15.94
CA SER A 50 -6.37 -10.96 -15.88
C SER A 50 -6.96 -11.33 -17.24
N VAL A 51 -7.11 -10.36 -18.15
CA VAL A 51 -7.51 -10.59 -19.55
C VAL A 51 -6.53 -11.52 -20.27
N TYR A 52 -5.28 -11.57 -19.83
CA TYR A 52 -4.22 -12.42 -20.38
C TYR A 52 -3.94 -13.64 -19.51
N ASN A 53 -4.85 -14.03 -18.61
CA ASN A 53 -4.64 -15.10 -17.62
C ASN A 53 -3.38 -14.89 -16.76
N ALA A 54 -3.03 -13.63 -16.49
CA ALA A 54 -1.87 -13.26 -15.68
C ALA A 54 -2.30 -12.48 -14.42
N SER A 55 -1.50 -12.60 -13.37
CA SER A 55 -1.71 -11.87 -12.12
C SER A 55 -0.37 -11.49 -11.49
N TRP A 56 -0.42 -10.55 -10.55
CA TRP A 56 0.73 -10.13 -9.77
C TRP A 56 0.84 -10.93 -8.49
N VAL A 57 2.06 -11.35 -8.17
CA VAL A 57 2.40 -11.98 -6.89
C VAL A 57 3.51 -11.15 -6.25
N LEU A 58 3.30 -10.72 -5.01
CA LEU A 58 4.33 -10.02 -4.24
C LEU A 58 5.47 -10.98 -3.92
N PHE A 59 6.61 -10.80 -4.57
CA PHE A 59 7.78 -11.66 -4.37
C PHE A 59 8.64 -11.25 -3.16
N ARG A 60 8.79 -9.94 -2.93
CA ARG A 60 9.63 -9.40 -1.85
C ARG A 60 9.12 -8.05 -1.38
N ILE A 61 9.17 -7.83 -0.08
CA ILE A 61 9.05 -6.52 0.54
C ILE A 61 10.25 -6.30 1.46
N ASN A 62 10.83 -5.10 1.43
CA ASN A 62 11.85 -4.67 2.36
C ASN A 62 11.37 -3.38 3.01
N LEU A 63 11.38 -3.32 4.34
CA LEU A 63 10.84 -2.21 5.12
C LEU A 63 11.93 -1.65 6.03
N GLU A 64 12.13 -0.35 5.95
CA GLU A 64 12.91 0.42 6.92
C GLU A 64 11.93 1.32 7.68
N LEU A 65 11.85 1.13 9.00
CA LEU A 65 10.86 1.81 9.84
C LEU A 65 11.59 2.78 10.78
N ILE A 66 11.42 4.07 10.54
CA ILE A 66 11.91 5.13 11.44
C ILE A 66 10.99 5.26 12.66
N ARG A 67 9.67 5.23 12.42
CA ARG A 67 8.61 5.24 13.44
C ARG A 67 7.40 4.49 12.89
N MET A 68 6.71 3.74 13.75
CA MET A 68 5.39 3.20 13.43
C MET A 68 4.30 4.24 13.72
N PRO A 69 3.35 4.49 12.80
CA PRO A 69 2.20 5.37 13.06
C PRO A 69 1.35 4.89 14.24
N GLU A 70 0.66 5.81 14.89
CA GLU A 70 -0.22 5.54 16.03
C GLU A 70 -1.69 5.72 15.65
N TRP A 71 -2.60 5.22 16.47
CA TRP A 71 -4.03 5.44 16.30
C TRP A 71 -4.36 6.93 16.10
N CYS A 72 -5.29 7.22 15.18
CA CYS A 72 -5.70 8.56 14.74
C CYS A 72 -4.65 9.36 13.94
N ASP A 73 -3.42 8.86 13.74
CA ASP A 73 -2.48 9.53 12.84
C ASP A 73 -3.03 9.57 11.41
N GLN A 74 -2.76 10.68 10.73
CA GLN A 74 -2.98 10.81 9.28
C GLN A 74 -1.67 10.50 8.57
N VAL A 75 -1.67 9.45 7.77
CA VAL A 75 -0.50 9.02 7.01
C VAL A 75 -0.73 9.22 5.52
N VAL A 76 0.33 9.56 4.80
CA VAL A 76 0.33 9.63 3.34
C VAL A 76 1.22 8.51 2.82
N VAL A 77 0.65 7.64 2.00
CA VAL A 77 1.40 6.60 1.29
C VAL A 77 1.67 7.08 -0.11
N GLU A 78 2.95 7.17 -0.46
CA GLU A 78 3.40 7.51 -1.82
C GLU A 78 4.00 6.27 -2.48
N THR A 79 3.69 6.04 -3.75
CA THR A 79 4.22 4.89 -4.50
C THR A 79 4.50 5.24 -5.95
N TRP A 80 5.51 4.57 -6.52
CA TRP A 80 5.93 4.69 -7.90
C TRP A 80 6.62 3.40 -8.37
N PRO A 81 6.36 2.94 -9.61
CA PRO A 81 7.17 1.88 -10.21
C PRO A 81 8.57 2.42 -10.50
N ARG A 82 9.59 1.63 -10.15
CA ARG A 82 10.97 1.87 -10.53
C ARG A 82 11.33 0.86 -11.62
N VAL A 83 11.78 1.38 -12.77
CA VAL A 83 12.33 0.59 -13.88
C VAL A 83 13.79 0.26 -13.59
#